data_AF-A0A2N2NQM1-F1
#
_entry.id   AF-A0A2N2NQM1-F1
#
_cell.length_a   1.000
_cell.length_b   1.000
_cell.length_c   1.000
_cell.angle_alpha   90.00
_cell.angle_beta   90.00
_cell.angle_gamma   90.00
#
_symmetry.space_group_name_H-M   'P 1'
#
loop_
_entity.id
_entity.type
_entity.pdbx_description
1 polymer ?
#
loop_
_entity_poly.entity_id
_entity_poly.type
_entity_poly.pdbx_seq_one_letter_code
_entity_poly.pdbx_strand_id
1 'polypeptide(L)'
;MTSIRKKRTYKPILSMDFDGVIHWYRNGWKGTTVIDDDPVPGAKEFIENAQNYFTIVVFSSRSSSEAGIEAMQAWMEKHGFPKVKFSKDKPKAFLTIDDRAIQFKGEWFDPEELLGFKPWNKE
;
A
#
# COMPACT_ATOMS: atom_id res chain seq x y z
N MET A 1 -33.77 -2.27 17.03
CA MET A 1 -32.91 -1.23 17.61
C MET A 1 -31.77 -0.95 16.65
N THR A 2 -31.91 0.07 15.81
CA THR A 2 -30.87 0.46 14.86
C THR A 2 -29.82 1.24 15.65
N SER A 3 -28.70 0.59 15.96
CA SER A 3 -27.55 1.26 16.57
C SER A 3 -27.14 2.40 15.65
N ILE A 4 -27.34 3.63 16.09
CA ILE A 4 -26.82 4.83 15.43
C ILE A 4 -25.31 4.69 15.52
N ARG A 5 -24.67 4.19 14.45
CA ARG A 5 -23.21 4.12 14.35
C ARG A 5 -22.69 5.55 14.51
N LYS A 6 -22.09 5.83 15.66
CA LYS A 6 -21.48 7.12 15.99
C LYS A 6 -20.56 7.50 14.83
N LYS A 7 -20.86 8.59 14.14
CA LYS A 7 -20.09 9.07 12.98
C LYS A 7 -18.64 9.23 13.45
N ARG A 8 -17.70 8.54 12.80
CA ARG A 8 -16.27 8.61 13.17
C ARG A 8 -15.83 10.07 13.11
N THR A 9 -15.14 10.54 14.15
CA THR A 9 -14.64 11.92 14.25
C THR A 9 -13.41 12.17 13.36
N TYR A 10 -12.77 11.11 12.88
CA TYR A 10 -11.64 11.14 11.95
C TYR A 10 -11.73 10.00 10.93
N LYS A 11 -11.13 10.20 9.75
CA LYS A 11 -11.01 9.13 8.75
C LYS A 11 -9.99 8.08 9.23
N PRO A 12 -10.35 6.79 9.33
CA PRO A 12 -9.40 5.72 9.63
C PRO A 12 -8.22 5.72 8.65
N ILE A 13 -7.06 5.19 9.06
CA ILE A 13 -5.90 5.05 8.18
C ILE A 13 -6.02 3.78 7.36
N LEU A 14 -5.89 3.90 6.04
CA LEU A 14 -5.64 2.77 5.14
C LEU A 14 -4.16 2.83 4.75
N SER A 15 -3.39 1.84 5.21
CA SER A 15 -1.99 1.67 4.81
C SER A 15 -1.96 0.95 3.47
N MET A 16 -1.16 1.45 2.53
CA MET A 16 -0.97 0.80 1.24
C MET A 16 0.52 0.58 1.04
N ASP A 17 0.91 -0.64 0.71
CA ASP A 17 2.23 -0.88 0.13
C ASP A 17 2.36 -0.17 -1.23
N PHE A 18 3.59 -0.02 -1.71
CA PHE A 18 3.88 0.63 -2.98
C PHE A 18 4.20 -0.39 -4.09
N ASP A 19 5.23 -1.22 -3.92
CA ASP A 19 5.78 -2.09 -4.96
C ASP A 19 5.01 -3.42 -5.07
N GLY A 20 4.14 -3.52 -6.07
CA GLY A 20 3.21 -4.64 -6.27
C GLY A 20 1.77 -4.27 -5.90
N VAL A 21 1.53 -3.05 -5.41
CA VAL A 21 0.18 -2.55 -5.07
C VAL A 21 -0.17 -1.28 -5.84
N ILE A 22 0.68 -0.25 -5.77
CA ILE A 22 0.47 1.04 -6.48
C ILE A 22 1.33 1.07 -7.75
N HIS A 23 2.59 0.70 -7.60
CA HIS A 23 3.56 0.48 -8.68
C HIS A 23 3.53 -1.00 -9.09
N TRP A 24 3.46 -1.32 -10.38
CA TRP A 24 3.22 -2.71 -10.84
C TRP A 24 4.34 -3.67 -10.44
N TYR A 25 5.59 -3.19 -10.42
CA TYR A 25 6.72 -3.94 -9.89
C TYR A 25 7.05 -5.25 -10.64
N ARG A 26 6.82 -5.29 -11.96
CA ARG A 26 7.15 -6.45 -12.82
C ARG A 26 8.66 -6.67 -12.95
N ASN A 27 9.42 -5.58 -12.90
CA ASN A 27 10.87 -5.60 -13.05
C ASN A 27 11.64 -5.91 -11.75
N GLY A 28 10.93 -6.10 -10.63
CA GLY A 28 11.53 -6.38 -9.31
C GLY A 28 12.31 -5.21 -8.70
N TRP A 29 13.04 -5.50 -7.61
CA TRP A 29 13.80 -4.49 -6.87
C TRP A 29 15.01 -4.00 -7.65
N LYS A 30 15.13 -2.68 -7.82
CA LYS A 30 16.26 -2.02 -8.49
C LYS A 30 16.97 -0.98 -7.62
N GLY A 31 16.76 -1.05 -6.31
CA GLY A 31 17.24 -0.05 -5.36
C GLY A 31 16.18 0.97 -4.99
N THR A 32 16.47 1.71 -3.91
CA THR A 32 15.48 2.51 -3.19
C THR A 32 14.81 3.60 -4.04
N THR A 33 15.56 4.22 -4.94
CA THR A 33 15.09 5.38 -5.74
C THR A 33 14.70 5.03 -7.18
N VAL A 34 14.95 3.80 -7.63
CA VAL A 34 14.65 3.38 -9.01
C VAL A 34 13.23 2.79 -9.05
N ILE A 35 12.32 3.50 -9.71
CA ILE A 35 10.92 3.11 -9.93
C ILE A 35 10.66 3.24 -11.44
N ASP A 36 10.66 2.10 -12.13
CA ASP A 36 10.77 2.02 -13.59
C ASP A 36 9.63 1.25 -14.27
N ASP A 37 8.53 1.05 -13.55
CA ASP A 37 7.32 0.42 -14.07
C ASP A 37 6.11 1.38 -13.99
N ASP A 38 5.04 0.98 -14.66
CA ASP A 38 3.77 1.69 -14.68
C ASP A 38 2.98 1.48 -13.38
N PRO A 39 1.96 2.32 -13.12
CA PRO A 39 0.97 2.04 -12.09
C PRO A 39 0.22 0.74 -12.31
N VAL A 40 -0.18 0.09 -11.22
CA VAL A 40 -1.17 -0.98 -11.27
C VAL A 40 -2.48 -0.39 -11.84
N PRO A 41 -3.10 -1.02 -12.86
CA PRO A 41 -4.36 -0.52 -13.43
C PRO A 41 -5.43 -0.29 -12.35
N GLY A 42 -6.06 0.88 -12.38
CA GLY A 42 -7.09 1.28 -11.40
C GLY A 42 -6.57 1.80 -10.06
N ALA A 43 -5.27 1.73 -9.76
CA ALA A 43 -4.72 2.18 -8.48
C ALA A 43 -5.01 3.67 -8.19
N LYS A 44 -4.89 4.53 -9.21
CA LYS A 44 -5.19 5.97 -9.09
C LYS A 44 -6.66 6.21 -8.72
N GLU A 45 -7.58 5.66 -9.50
CA GLU A 45 -9.03 5.79 -9.27
C GLU A 45 -9.42 5.24 -7.89
N PHE A 46 -8.82 4.11 -7.50
CA PHE A 46 -9.03 3.55 -6.17
C PHE A 46 -8.59 4.52 -5.07
N ILE A 47 -7.38 5.10 -5.14
CA ILE A 47 -6.89 6.02 -4.12
C ILE A 47 -7.75 7.28 -4.05
N GLU A 48 -8.13 7.86 -5.20
CA GLU A 48 -9.03 9.02 -5.27
C GLU A 48 -10.36 8.75 -4.55
N ASN A 49 -10.99 7.61 -4.84
CA ASN A 49 -12.24 7.21 -4.22
C ASN A 49 -12.08 6.86 -2.73
N ALA A 50 -11.02 6.14 -2.37
CA ALA A 50 -10.75 5.70 -1.01
C ALA A 50 -10.48 6.88 -0.06
N GLN A 51 -9.94 7.99 -0.56
CA GLN A 51 -9.74 9.22 0.22
C GLN A 51 -11.04 9.81 0.76
N ASN A 52 -12.21 9.49 0.19
CA ASN A 52 -13.50 9.90 0.76
C ASN A 52 -13.76 9.27 2.14
N TYR A 53 -13.17 8.10 2.40
CA TYR A 53 -13.43 7.28 3.58
C TYR A 53 -12.21 7.14 4.50
N PHE A 54 -11.00 7.20 3.95
CA PHE A 54 -9.75 6.91 4.64
C PHE A 54 -8.73 8.05 4.53
N THR A 55 -7.83 8.11 5.50
CA THR A 55 -6.54 8.77 5.32
C THR A 55 -5.59 7.75 4.71
N ILE A 56 -5.17 7.97 3.46
CA ILE A 56 -4.24 7.07 2.77
C ILE A 56 -2.81 7.34 3.24
N VAL A 57 -2.12 6.28 3.67
CA VAL A 57 -0.70 6.31 4.04
C VAL A 57 0.02 5.24 3.23
N VAL A 58 0.98 5.65 2.42
CA VAL A 58 1.91 4.75 1.74
C VAL A 58 3.00 4.34 2.72
N PHE A 59 3.17 3.03 2.90
CA PHE A 59 4.19 2.44 3.74
C PHE A 59 4.87 1.31 2.97
N SER A 60 6.12 1.53 2.57
CA SER A 60 6.89 0.64 1.70
C SER A 60 8.30 0.47 2.26
N SER A 61 9.01 -0.59 1.87
CA SER A 61 10.46 -0.72 2.13
C SER A 61 11.26 0.48 1.62
N ARG A 62 10.79 1.16 0.56
CA ARG A 62 11.39 2.42 0.07
C ARG A 62 11.27 3.57 1.08
N SER A 63 10.28 3.54 1.97
CA SER A 63 10.09 4.58 2.99
C SER A 63 11.18 4.63 4.06
N SER A 64 12.12 3.66 4.07
CA SER A 64 13.23 3.62 5.02
C SER A 64 14.22 4.78 4.85
N SER A 65 14.19 5.50 3.72
CA SER A 65 15.01 6.68 3.47
C SER A 65 14.18 7.85 2.92
N GLU A 66 14.69 9.06 3.11
CA GLU A 66 14.06 10.27 2.57
C GLU A 66 14.07 10.25 1.04
N ALA A 67 15.21 9.88 0.44
CA ALA A 67 15.32 9.73 -1.01
C ALA A 67 14.32 8.71 -1.59
N GLY A 68 13.99 7.64 -0.86
CA GLY A 68 12.98 6.67 -1.28
C GLY A 68 11.56 7.24 -1.21
N ILE A 69 11.24 8.01 -0.17
CA ILE A 69 9.97 8.73 -0.07
C ILE A 69 9.85 9.75 -1.22
N GLU A 70 10.88 10.54 -1.46
CA GLU A 70 10.93 11.54 -2.55
C GLU A 70 10.77 10.88 -3.92
N ALA A 71 11.43 9.73 -4.15
CA ALA A 71 11.29 8.98 -5.40
C ALA A 71 9.85 8.50 -5.61
N MET A 72 9.21 7.92 -4.58
CA MET A 72 7.80 7.51 -4.66
C MET A 72 6.87 8.70 -4.89
N GLN A 73 7.10 9.83 -4.20
CA GLN A 73 6.32 11.05 -4.37
C GLN A 73 6.42 11.57 -5.80
N ALA A 74 7.63 11.73 -6.33
CA ALA A 74 7.87 12.21 -7.68
C ALA A 74 7.26 11.27 -8.74
N TRP A 75 7.38 9.95 -8.54
CA TRP A 75 6.76 8.98 -9.43
C TRP A 75 5.23 9.05 -9.38
N MET A 76 4.62 9.18 -8.20
CA MET A 76 3.17 9.30 -8.05
C MET A 76 2.65 10.60 -8.68
N GLU A 77 3.36 11.71 -8.49
CA GLU A 77 3.03 13.00 -9.12
C GLU A 77 3.11 12.92 -10.65
N LYS A 78 4.18 12.32 -11.20
CA LYS A 78 4.35 12.10 -12.64
C LYS A 78 3.16 11.34 -13.26
N HIS A 79 2.59 10.37 -12.55
CA HIS A 79 1.44 9.59 -13.01
C HIS A 79 0.08 10.20 -12.60
N GLY A 80 0.10 11.41 -12.03
CA GLY A 80 -1.09 12.18 -11.71
C GLY A 80 -1.93 11.59 -10.58
N PHE A 81 -1.31 10.91 -9.61
CA PHE A 81 -1.99 10.47 -8.40
C PHE A 81 -2.36 11.65 -7.48
N PRO A 82 -3.44 11.54 -6.69
CA PRO A 82 -3.72 12.52 -5.64
C PRO A 82 -2.66 12.49 -4.54
N LYS A 83 -2.54 13.58 -3.78
CA LYS A 83 -1.60 13.66 -2.65
C LYS A 83 -1.97 12.65 -1.57
N VAL A 84 -0.98 11.89 -1.10
CA VAL A 84 -1.08 10.92 0.00
C VAL A 84 0.00 11.18 1.06
N LYS A 85 -0.13 10.55 2.22
CA LYS A 85 0.92 10.57 3.25
C LYS A 85 1.90 9.42 3.03
N PHE A 86 3.13 9.58 3.50
CA PHE A 86 4.14 8.53 3.54
C PHE A 86 4.57 8.35 5.00
N SER A 87 4.89 7.12 5.40
CA SER A 87 5.39 6.84 6.75
C SER A 87 6.70 6.07 6.69
N LYS A 88 7.64 6.43 7.58
CA LYS A 88 8.90 5.69 7.81
C LYS A 88 8.70 4.50 8.75
N ASP A 89 7.69 4.58 9.62
CA ASP A 89 7.40 3.59 10.65
C ASP A 89 6.07 2.89 10.39
N LYS A 90 5.83 1.74 11.05
CA LYS A 90 4.58 1.01 10.94
C LYS A 90 3.40 1.92 11.30
N PRO A 91 2.49 2.22 10.36
CA PRO A 91 1.35 3.08 10.64
C PRO A 91 0.37 2.37 11.58
N LYS A 92 -0.33 3.15 12.41
CA LYS A 92 -1.49 2.69 13.21
C LYS A 92 -2.71 2.50 12.30
N ALA A 93 -2.56 1.65 11.29
CA ALA A 93 -3.54 1.45 10.25
C ALA A 93 -4.79 0.74 10.79
N PHE A 94 -5.97 1.16 10.30
CA PHE A 94 -7.19 0.39 10.47
C PHE A 94 -7.17 -0.86 9.58
N LEU A 95 -6.61 -0.73 8.38
CA LEU A 95 -6.46 -1.81 7.40
C LEU A 95 -5.19 -1.56 6.56
N THR A 96 -4.60 -2.63 6.04
CA THR A 96 -3.45 -2.58 5.13
C THR A 96 -3.77 -3.34 3.84
N ILE A 97 -3.33 -2.80 2.70
CA ILE A 97 -3.31 -3.50 1.40
C ILE A 97 -1.85 -3.68 1.00
N ASP A 98 -1.43 -4.92 0.76
CA ASP A 98 -0.04 -5.33 0.54
C ASP A 98 -0.04 -6.60 -0.33
N ASP A 99 0.85 -6.68 -1.33
CA ASP A 99 0.90 -7.79 -2.30
C ASP A 99 1.53 -9.07 -1.72
N ARG A 100 2.14 -8.98 -0.53
CA ARG A 100 2.85 -10.06 0.16
C ARG A 100 2.35 -10.30 1.59
N ALA A 101 1.13 -9.87 1.90
CA ALA A 101 0.51 -10.12 3.20
C ALA A 101 -0.55 -11.22 3.16
N ILE A 102 -0.54 -12.08 4.17
CA ILE A 102 -1.60 -13.04 4.45
C ILE A 102 -2.36 -12.57 5.69
N GLN A 103 -3.70 -12.48 5.61
CA GLN A 103 -4.50 -12.15 6.77
C GLN A 103 -4.46 -13.29 7.78
N PHE A 104 -3.94 -13.03 8.98
CA PHE A 104 -4.07 -13.95 10.10
C PHE A 104 -5.53 -14.04 10.55
N LYS A 105 -6.09 -15.26 10.54
CA LYS A 105 -7.49 -15.53 10.88
C LYS A 105 -7.67 -16.15 12.27
N GLY A 106 -6.61 -16.21 13.07
CA GLY A 106 -6.60 -16.87 14.39
C GLY A 106 -5.95 -18.25 14.39
N GLU A 107 -5.45 -18.71 13.24
CA GLU A 107 -4.79 -20.00 13.07
C GLU A 107 -3.42 -19.80 12.39
N TRP A 108 -2.45 -20.63 12.77
CA TRP A 108 -1.07 -20.54 12.29
C TRP A 108 -0.88 -21.35 11.01
N PHE A 109 -0.08 -20.80 10.10
CA PHE A 109 0.31 -21.44 8.85
C PHE A 109 1.50 -22.36 9.06
N ASP A 110 1.62 -23.41 8.23
CA ASP A 110 2.85 -24.18 8.11
C ASP A 110 3.93 -23.31 7.43
N PRO A 111 5.10 -23.07 8.05
CA PRO A 111 6.17 -22.31 7.44
C PRO A 111 6.66 -22.86 6.09
N GLU A 112 6.61 -24.18 5.87
CA GLU A 112 7.04 -24.77 4.59
C GLU A 112 6.05 -24.42 3.47
N GLU A 113 4.74 -24.45 3.76
CA GLU A 113 3.70 -24.05 2.80
C GLU A 113 3.83 -22.56 2.43
N LEU A 114 4.28 -21.70 3.34
CA LEU A 114 4.49 -20.28 3.07
C LEU A 114 5.55 -20.01 2.00
N LEU A 115 6.51 -20.92 1.80
CA LEU A 115 7.52 -20.78 0.74
C LEU A 115 6.90 -20.86 -0.66
N GLY A 116 5.71 -21.44 -0.79
CA GLY A 116 4.95 -21.51 -2.04
C GLY A 116 4.18 -20.24 -2.39
N PHE A 117 4.21 -19.20 -1.54
CA PHE A 117 3.48 -17.96 -1.78
C PHE A 117 3.93 -17.28 -3.09
N LYS A 118 2.94 -16.89 -3.90
CA LYS A 118 3.14 -16.07 -5.10
C LYS A 118 2.30 -14.79 -4.99
N PRO A 119 2.89 -13.60 -5.23
CA PRO A 119 2.11 -12.39 -5.37
C PRO A 119 1.22 -12.47 -6.62
N TRP A 120 0.15 -11.69 -6.65
CA TRP A 120 -0.86 -11.73 -7.71
C TRP A 120 -0.32 -11.48 -9.12
N ASN A 121 0.83 -10.81 -9.24
CA ASN A 121 1.47 -10.43 -10.50
C ASN A 121 2.55 -11.42 -10.97
N LYS A 122 2.66 -12.60 -10.35
CA LYS A 122 3.61 -13.66 -10.75
C LYS A 122 2.88 -14.99 -10.89
N GLU A 123 2.95 -15.57 -12.09
CA GLU A 123 2.41 -16.91 -12.38
C GLU A 123 3.24 -18.05 -11.76
#